data_AF-A0A1H3RXZ8-F1
#
_entry.id   AF-A0A1H3RXZ8-F1
#
_cell.length_a   1.000
_cell.length_b   1.000
_cell.length_c   1.000
_cell.angle_alpha   90.00
_cell.angle_beta   90.00
_cell.angle_gamma   90.00
#
_symmetry.space_group_name_H-M   'P 1'
#
loop_
_entity.id
_entity.type
_entity.pdbx_description
1 polymer ?
#
loop_
_entity_poly.entity_id
_entity_poly.type
_entity_poly.pdbx_seq_one_letter_code
_entity_poly.pdbx_strand_id
1 'polypeptide(L)'
;MECNQALIKVDEYFENRLSDIERHNIKKHLEKCSKCRQEYEDMSFVFNALDNHFINAPDDLADKIMNKIIHFESSKKRSTKVLRNIGASFVAAGIMISLLNFSNYNPIILAKGIFRGAFEINQVVTDPITKLSQGLKYVTDVYINGNGK
;
A
#
# COMPACT_ATOMS: atom_id res chain seq x y z
N MET A 1 -16.21 -7.14 -45.11
CA MET A 1 -14.99 -7.73 -45.71
C MET A 1 -15.45 -8.66 -46.81
N GLU A 2 -14.85 -8.49 -47.99
CA GLU A 2 -15.10 -9.34 -49.17
C GLU A 2 -14.36 -10.66 -49.06
N CYS A 3 -14.87 -11.74 -49.67
CA CYS A 3 -14.28 -13.07 -49.59
C CYS A 3 -12.82 -13.09 -50.05
N ASN A 4 -12.49 -12.41 -51.15
CA ASN A 4 -11.12 -12.36 -51.67
C ASN A 4 -10.15 -11.74 -50.65
N GLN A 5 -10.57 -10.67 -49.97
CA GLN A 5 -9.75 -10.04 -48.94
C GLN A 5 -9.61 -10.90 -47.69
N ALA A 6 -10.65 -11.67 -47.33
CA ALA A 6 -10.58 -12.60 -46.20
C ALA A 6 -9.59 -13.74 -46.48
N LEU A 7 -9.62 -14.29 -47.69
CA LEU A 7 -8.74 -15.39 -48.10
C LEU A 7 -7.28 -14.96 -48.23
N ILE A 8 -7.01 -13.76 -48.76
CA ILE A 8 -5.63 -13.22 -48.84
C ILE A 8 -5.00 -13.04 -47.46
N LYS A 9 -5.81 -12.81 -46.41
CA LYS A 9 -5.35 -12.56 -45.04
C LYS A 9 -5.54 -13.75 -44.10
N VAL A 10 -5.98 -14.89 -44.60
CA VAL A 10 -6.36 -16.04 -43.76
C VAL A 10 -5.12 -16.72 -43.16
N ASP A 11 -4.00 -16.68 -43.86
CA ASP A 11 -2.68 -17.13 -43.41
C ASP A 11 -2.14 -16.25 -42.27
N GLU A 12 -2.19 -14.92 -42.42
CA GLU A 12 -1.83 -13.96 -41.37
C GLU A 12 -2.75 -14.09 -40.15
N TYR A 13 -4.03 -14.41 -40.37
CA TYR A 13 -4.97 -14.74 -39.31
C TYR A 13 -4.55 -16.00 -38.54
N PHE A 14 -4.10 -17.04 -39.25
CA PHE A 14 -3.62 -18.30 -38.68
C PHE A 14 -2.37 -18.09 -37.81
N GLU A 15 -1.41 -17.30 -38.29
CA GLU A 15 -0.14 -17.00 -37.59
C GLU A 15 -0.27 -15.90 -36.53
N ASN A 16 -1.49 -15.41 -36.27
CA ASN A 16 -1.75 -14.33 -35.34
C ASN A 16 -1.05 -12.99 -35.65
N ARG A 17 -0.74 -12.69 -36.91
CA ARG A 17 0.00 -11.48 -37.35
C ARG A 17 -0.86 -10.27 -37.70
N LEU A 18 -2.18 -10.43 -37.69
CA LEU A 18 -3.12 -9.34 -37.99
C LEU A 18 -3.33 -8.39 -36.82
N SER A 19 -3.65 -7.13 -37.13
CA SER A 19 -4.14 -6.17 -36.13
C SER A 19 -5.47 -6.63 -35.52
N ASP A 20 -5.80 -6.13 -34.33
CA ASP A 20 -7.04 -6.50 -33.61
C ASP A 20 -8.31 -6.24 -34.45
N ILE A 21 -8.32 -5.13 -35.19
CA ILE A 21 -9.44 -4.75 -36.06
C ILE A 21 -9.59 -5.74 -37.22
N GLU A 22 -8.49 -6.10 -37.87
CA GLU A 22 -8.50 -7.04 -39.00
C GLU A 22 -8.86 -8.44 -38.55
N ARG A 23 -8.32 -8.89 -37.42
CA ARG A 23 -8.67 -10.15 -36.79
C ARG A 23 -10.16 -10.23 -36.49
N HIS A 24 -10.74 -9.18 -35.90
CA HIS A 24 -12.17 -9.12 -35.63
C HIS A 24 -12.99 -9.21 -36.93
N ASN A 25 -12.57 -8.50 -37.97
CA ASN A 25 -13.26 -8.49 -39.26
C ASN A 25 -13.22 -9.86 -39.95
N ILE A 26 -12.08 -10.56 -39.93
CA ILE A 26 -11.96 -11.91 -40.49
C ILE A 26 -12.79 -12.89 -39.68
N LYS A 27 -12.69 -12.87 -38.34
CA LYS A 27 -13.49 -13.73 -37.47
C LYS A 27 -14.98 -13.60 -37.78
N LYS A 28 -15.48 -12.36 -37.86
CA LYS A 28 -16.88 -12.06 -38.19
C LYS A 28 -17.26 -12.51 -39.61
N HIS A 29 -16.30 -12.49 -40.55
CA HIS A 29 -16.52 -12.98 -41.90
C HIS A 29 -16.63 -14.52 -41.92
N LEU A 30 -15.74 -15.23 -41.24
CA LEU A 30 -15.76 -16.70 -41.12
C LEU A 30 -17.03 -17.21 -40.41
N GLU A 31 -17.59 -16.44 -39.46
CA GLU A 31 -18.88 -16.75 -38.84
C GLU A 31 -20.07 -16.66 -39.81
N LYS A 32 -19.96 -15.83 -40.86
CA LYS A 32 -21.06 -15.55 -41.80
C LYS A 32 -20.93 -16.25 -43.15
N CYS A 33 -19.71 -16.46 -43.64
CA CYS A 33 -19.43 -17.03 -44.95
C CYS A 33 -18.98 -18.49 -44.81
N SER A 34 -19.86 -19.42 -45.16
CA SER A 34 -19.57 -20.86 -45.12
C SER A 34 -18.41 -21.25 -46.03
N LYS A 35 -18.29 -20.64 -47.20
CA LYS A 35 -17.20 -20.92 -48.15
C LYS A 35 -15.83 -20.59 -47.56
N CYS A 36 -15.63 -19.36 -47.09
CA CYS A 36 -14.36 -18.94 -46.50
C CYS A 36 -14.05 -19.69 -45.21
N ARG A 37 -15.09 -20.06 -44.45
CA ARG A 37 -14.95 -20.92 -43.27
C ARG A 37 -14.43 -22.31 -43.62
N GLN A 38 -14.96 -22.92 -44.67
CA GLN A 38 -14.51 -24.24 -45.13
C GLN A 38 -13.05 -24.19 -45.60
N GLU A 39 -12.67 -23.18 -46.38
CA GLU A 39 -11.27 -23.01 -46.82
C GLU A 39 -10.31 -22.83 -45.63
N TYR A 40 -10.73 -22.09 -44.59
CA TYR A 40 -9.98 -21.97 -43.33
C TYR A 40 -9.86 -23.31 -42.58
N GLU A 41 -10.95 -24.08 -42.48
CA GLU A 41 -10.97 -25.38 -41.81
C GLU A 41 -10.09 -26.41 -42.53
N ASP A 42 -10.12 -26.42 -43.87
CA ASP A 42 -9.27 -27.28 -44.70
C ASP A 42 -7.79 -26.95 -44.49
N MET A 43 -7.43 -25.67 -44.48
CA MET A 43 -6.07 -25.21 -44.22
C MET A 43 -5.62 -25.58 -42.80
N SER A 44 -6.50 -25.40 -41.81
CA SER A 44 -6.23 -25.79 -40.41
C SER A 44 -6.01 -27.30 -40.28
N PHE A 45 -6.76 -28.12 -41.01
CA PHE A 45 -6.60 -29.56 -41.01
C PHE A 45 -5.20 -29.97 -41.50
N VAL A 46 -4.74 -29.38 -42.62
CA VAL A 46 -3.41 -29.65 -43.16
C VAL A 46 -2.31 -29.27 -42.16
N PHE A 47 -2.39 -28.08 -41.53
CA PHE A 47 -1.41 -27.68 -40.54
C PHE A 47 -1.40 -28.58 -39.30
N ASN A 48 -2.57 -28.94 -38.77
CA ASN A 48 -2.67 -29.85 -37.64
C ASN A 48 -2.11 -31.24 -37.96
N ALA A 49 -2.26 -31.71 -39.21
CA ALA A 49 -1.65 -32.97 -39.64
C ALA A 49 -0.11 -32.89 -39.65
N LEU A 50 0.45 -31.75 -40.05
CA LEU A 50 1.90 -31.48 -40.09
C LEU A 50 2.50 -31.23 -38.68
N ASP A 51 1.71 -30.73 -37.73
CA ASP A 51 2.18 -30.40 -36.38
C ASP A 51 2.55 -31.65 -35.54
N ASN A 52 2.28 -32.86 -36.06
CA ASN A 52 2.69 -34.14 -35.44
C ASN A 52 4.18 -34.49 -35.63
N HIS A 53 5.00 -33.56 -36.10
CA HIS A 53 6.45 -33.76 -36.08
C HIS A 53 6.95 -33.69 -34.63
N PHE A 54 7.30 -34.84 -34.05
CA PHE A 54 8.03 -34.94 -32.79
C PHE A 54 9.40 -34.27 -32.94
N ILE A 55 9.44 -32.96 -32.72
CA ILE A 55 10.70 -32.23 -32.55
C ILE A 55 11.15 -32.53 -31.12
N ASN A 56 12.17 -33.36 -30.99
CA ASN A 56 12.81 -33.57 -29.70
C ASN A 56 13.37 -32.23 -29.21
N ALA A 57 12.90 -31.79 -28.05
CA ALA A 57 13.48 -30.64 -27.37
C ALA A 57 14.96 -30.91 -27.07
N PRO A 58 15.83 -29.89 -27.10
CA PRO A 58 17.21 -30.03 -26.65
C PRO A 58 17.26 -30.52 -25.19
N ASP A 59 18.16 -31.45 -24.88
CA ASP A 59 18.25 -32.08 -23.55
C ASP A 59 18.36 -31.07 -22.39
N ASP A 60 19.02 -29.92 -22.63
CA ASP A 60 19.28 -28.86 -21.66
C ASP A 60 18.18 -27.76 -21.61
N LEU A 61 17.07 -27.92 -22.34
CA LEU A 61 16.01 -26.91 -22.38
C LEU A 61 15.33 -26.75 -21.01
N ALA A 62 15.01 -27.87 -20.36
CA ALA A 62 14.36 -27.88 -19.06
C ALA A 62 15.24 -27.21 -18.00
N ASP A 63 16.53 -27.54 -17.99
CA ASP A 63 17.52 -27.00 -17.05
C ASP A 63 17.71 -25.49 -17.26
N LYS A 64 17.82 -25.02 -18.51
CA LYS A 64 17.89 -23.59 -18.83
C LYS A 64 16.66 -22.81 -18.38
N ILE A 65 15.46 -23.34 -18.62
CA ILE A 65 14.20 -22.71 -18.21
C ILE A 65 14.15 -22.63 -16.68
N MET A 66 14.43 -23.73 -15.99
CA MET A 66 14.35 -23.80 -14.53
C MET A 66 15.37 -22.86 -13.87
N ASN A 67 16.61 -22.83 -14.37
CA ASN A 67 17.63 -21.90 -13.88
C ASN A 67 17.21 -20.44 -14.05
N LYS A 68 16.56 -20.08 -15.16
CA LYS A 68 16.07 -18.71 -15.41
C LYS A 68 14.94 -18.34 -14.45
N ILE A 69 14.04 -19.27 -14.13
CA ILE A 69 12.96 -19.07 -13.15
C ILE A 69 13.56 -18.82 -11.75
N ILE A 70 14.50 -19.67 -11.31
CA ILE A 70 15.15 -19.55 -9.99
C ILE A 70 15.89 -18.20 -9.87
N HIS A 71 16.60 -17.78 -10.92
CA HIS A 71 17.29 -16.50 -10.92
C HIS A 71 16.31 -15.31 -10.83
N PHE A 72 15.18 -15.39 -11.54
CA PHE A 72 14.16 -14.35 -11.48
C PHE A 72 13.55 -14.22 -10.07
N GLU A 73 13.19 -15.34 -9.43
CA GLU A 73 12.63 -15.33 -8.08
C GLU A 73 13.59 -14.83 -7.00
N SER A 74 14.87 -15.24 -7.09
CA SER A 74 15.90 -14.83 -6.13
C SER A 74 16.21 -13.32 -6.21
N SER A 75 16.20 -12.73 -7.41
CA SER A 75 16.38 -11.29 -7.61
C SER A 75 15.27 -10.47 -6.93
N LYS A 76 14.02 -10.93 -7.01
CA LYS A 76 12.86 -10.28 -6.38
C LYS A 76 12.95 -10.29 -4.85
N LYS A 77 13.40 -11.41 -4.27
CA LYS A 77 13.60 -11.54 -2.81
C LYS A 77 14.75 -10.66 -2.28
N ARG A 78 15.78 -10.39 -3.10
CA ARG A 78 16.92 -9.54 -2.70
C ARG A 78 16.53 -8.05 -2.60
N SER A 79 15.73 -7.56 -3.55
CA SER A 79 15.28 -6.16 -3.58
C SER A 79 14.43 -5.79 -2.35
N THR A 80 13.48 -6.66 -1.96
CA THR A 80 12.59 -6.39 -0.81
C THR A 80 13.34 -6.40 0.53
N LYS A 81 14.37 -7.24 0.67
CA LYS A 81 15.20 -7.30 1.89
C LYS A 81 16.04 -6.03 2.07
N VAL A 82 16.60 -5.50 0.97
CA VAL A 82 17.37 -4.25 1.00
C VAL A 82 16.47 -3.06 1.35
N LEU A 83 15.29 -2.96 0.72
CA LEU A 83 14.33 -1.89 1.02
C LEU A 83 13.86 -1.94 2.48
N ARG A 84 13.60 -3.14 3.02
CA ARG A 84 13.22 -3.32 4.43
C ARG A 84 14.32 -2.86 5.39
N ASN A 85 15.57 -3.20 5.10
CA ASN A 85 16.69 -2.81 5.95
C ASN A 85 16.95 -1.30 5.92
N ILE A 86 16.84 -0.66 4.74
CA ILE A 86 16.95 0.80 4.62
C ILE A 86 15.80 1.49 5.37
N GLY A 87 14.57 1.01 5.20
CA GLY A 87 13.40 1.54 5.92
C GLY A 87 13.55 1.44 7.45
N ALA A 88 14.06 0.32 7.96
CA ALA A 88 14.32 0.15 9.39
C ALA A 88 15.33 1.18 9.94
N SER A 89 16.40 1.48 9.19
CA SER A 89 17.38 2.50 9.57
C SER A 89 16.79 3.90 9.64
N PHE A 90 15.90 4.27 8.71
CA PHE A 90 15.22 5.58 8.75
C PHE A 90 14.30 5.72 9.96
N VAL A 91 13.56 4.66 10.31
CA VAL A 91 12.71 4.65 11.52
C VAL A 91 13.57 4.85 12.77
N ALA A 92 14.69 4.12 12.89
CA ALA A 92 15.60 4.26 14.03
C ALA A 92 16.20 5.67 14.13
N ALA A 93 16.62 6.25 13.01
CA ALA A 93 17.15 7.62 12.96
C ALA A 93 16.09 8.65 13.36
N GLY A 94 14.83 8.48 12.92
CA GLY A 94 13.72 9.36 13.31
C GLY A 94 13.45 9.33 14.81
N ILE A 95 13.46 8.15 15.43
CA ILE A 95 13.33 8.00 16.88
C ILE A 95 14.48 8.70 17.61
N MET A 96 15.71 8.49 17.17
CA MET A 96 16.89 9.15 17.77
C MET A 96 16.81 10.67 17.67
N ILE A 97 16.44 11.22 16.51
CA ILE A 97 16.28 12.67 16.33
C ILE A 97 15.16 13.23 17.22
N SER A 98 14.06 12.47 17.37
CA SER A 98 12.95 12.86 18.25
C SER A 98 13.39 12.92 19.72
N LEU A 99 14.18 11.94 20.19
CA LEU A 99 14.74 11.94 21.54
C LEU A 99 15.72 13.09 21.77
N LEU A 100 16.58 13.39 20.78
CA LEU A 100 17.52 14.51 20.88
C LEU A 100 16.82 15.88 20.92
N ASN A 101 15.69 16.04 20.21
CA ASN A 101 14.86 17.24 20.32
C ASN A 101 14.24 17.41 21.72
N PHE A 102 13.92 16.31 22.40
CA PHE A 102 13.41 16.35 23.77
C PHE A 102 14.48 16.76 24.79
N SER A 103 15.74 16.39 24.55
CA SER A 103 16.86 16.68 25.47
C SER A 103 17.23 18.16 25.58
N ASN A 104 16.76 19.02 24.66
CA ASN A 104 17.04 20.46 24.68
C ASN A 104 15.97 21.26 25.44
N TYR A 105 15.03 20.60 26.12
CA TYR A 105 14.10 21.26 27.02
C TYR A 105 14.80 21.67 28.31
N ASN A 106 14.84 22.98 28.59
CA ASN A 106 15.40 23.50 29.83
C ASN A 106 14.55 22.99 31.02
N PRO A 107 15.11 22.18 31.94
CA PRO A 107 14.36 21.61 33.06
C PRO A 107 13.77 22.70 33.96
N ILE A 108 14.34 23.91 33.95
CA ILE A 108 13.82 25.08 34.69
C ILE A 108 12.49 25.55 34.11
N ILE A 109 12.26 25.45 32.79
CA ILE A 109 11.00 25.86 32.15
C ILE A 109 9.89 24.86 32.49
N LEU A 110 10.20 23.56 32.45
CA LEU A 110 9.25 22.51 32.84
C LEU A 110 8.91 22.60 34.33
N ALA A 111 9.91 22.78 35.19
CA ALA A 111 9.71 22.99 36.62
C ALA A 111 8.87 24.24 36.88
N LYS A 112 9.15 25.37 36.23
CA LYS A 112 8.34 26.60 36.35
C LYS A 112 6.89 26.40 35.93
N GLY A 113 6.62 25.64 34.86
CA GLY A 113 5.27 25.30 34.44
C GLY A 113 4.52 24.46 35.48
N ILE A 114 5.17 23.43 36.03
CA ILE A 114 4.59 22.55 37.05
C ILE A 114 4.36 23.31 38.37
N PHE A 115 5.34 24.10 38.83
CA PHE A 115 5.22 24.90 40.05
C PHE A 115 4.13 25.97 39.94
N ARG A 116 3.98 26.61 38.77
CA ARG A 116 2.92 27.59 38.55
C ARG A 116 1.52 26.97 38.62
N GLY A 117 1.33 25.81 37.98
CA GLY A 117 0.07 25.07 38.08
C GLY A 117 -0.26 24.64 39.52
N ALA A 118 0.74 24.16 40.27
CA ALA A 118 0.56 23.79 41.67
C ALA A 118 0.22 25.00 42.58
N PHE A 119 0.78 26.17 42.30
CA PHE A 119 0.50 27.39 43.05
C PHE A 119 -0.91 27.94 42.75
N GLU A 120 -1.31 27.96 41.49
CA GLU A 120 -2.66 28.39 41.06
C GLU A 120 -3.75 27.47 41.67
N ILE A 121 -3.53 26.15 41.69
CA ILE A 121 -4.43 25.19 42.34
C ILE A 121 -4.50 25.44 43.86
N ASN A 122 -3.37 25.69 44.52
CA ASN A 122 -3.35 25.98 45.95
C ASN A 122 -4.16 27.24 46.28
N GLN A 123 -4.05 28.29 45.46
CA GLN A 123 -4.76 29.54 45.69
C GLN A 123 -6.28 29.37 45.53
N VAL A 124 -6.73 28.61 44.52
CA VAL A 124 -8.16 28.30 44.31
C VAL A 124 -8.76 27.50 45.47
N VAL A 125 -7.97 26.63 46.13
CA VAL A 125 -8.45 25.82 47.26
C VAL A 125 -8.36 26.59 48.59
N THR A 126 -7.30 27.36 48.81
CA THR A 126 -7.06 28.03 50.11
C THR A 126 -7.85 29.32 50.30
N ASP A 127 -8.13 30.08 49.24
CA ASP A 127 -8.93 31.32 49.31
C ASP A 127 -10.35 31.12 49.86
N PRO A 128 -11.15 30.13 49.41
CA PRO A 128 -12.48 29.90 49.97
C PRO A 128 -12.41 29.40 51.42
N ILE A 129 -11.42 28.56 51.77
CA ILE A 129 -11.24 28.04 53.12
C ILE A 129 -10.88 29.16 54.10
N THR A 130 -9.99 30.07 53.71
CA THR A 130 -9.59 31.20 54.55
C THR A 130 -10.74 32.17 54.77
N LYS A 131 -11.51 32.50 53.72
CA LYS A 131 -12.75 33.31 53.82
C LYS A 131 -13.79 32.67 54.72
N LEU A 132 -14.00 31.35 54.62
CA LEU A 132 -14.90 30.62 55.50
C LEU A 132 -14.44 30.70 56.96
N SER A 133 -13.15 30.48 57.22
CA SER A 133 -12.62 30.55 58.58
C SER A 133 -12.76 31.95 59.20
N GLN A 134 -12.57 32.99 58.39
CA GLN A 134 -12.75 34.39 58.82
C GLN A 134 -14.21 34.70 59.10
N GLY A 135 -15.13 34.21 58.25
CA GLY A 135 -16.58 34.32 58.49
C GLY A 135 -17.01 33.61 59.77
N LEU A 136 -16.49 32.41 60.03
CA LEU A 136 -16.77 31.67 61.26
C LEU A 136 -16.22 32.38 62.51
N LYS A 137 -15.00 32.93 62.43
CA LYS A 137 -14.44 33.76 63.51
C LYS A 137 -15.32 34.97 63.79
N TYR A 138 -15.73 35.70 62.76
CA TYR A 138 -16.62 36.85 62.90
C TYR A 138 -17.95 36.49 63.57
N VAL A 139 -18.61 35.40 63.15
CA VAL A 139 -19.87 34.94 63.77
C VAL A 139 -19.65 34.52 65.22
N THR A 140 -18.53 33.85 65.51
CA THR A 140 -18.18 33.42 66.87
C THR A 140 -17.92 34.62 67.79
N ASP A 141 -17.17 35.61 67.32
CA ASP A 141 -16.87 36.84 68.06
C ASP A 141 -18.14 37.67 68.32
N VAL A 142 -19.06 37.72 67.35
CA VAL A 142 -20.38 38.39 67.52
C VAL A 142 -21.27 37.63 68.51
N TYR A 143 -21.27 36.30 68.51
CA TYR A 143 -22.06 35.51 69.46
C TYR A 143 -21.52 35.60 70.89
N ILE A 144 -20.20 35.55 71.07
CA ILE A 144 -19.54 35.65 72.38
C ILE A 144 -19.69 37.06 72.97
N ASN A 145 -19.54 38.12 72.17
CA ASN A 145 -19.71 39.50 72.64
C ASN A 145 -21.17 39.97 72.70
N GLY A 146 -22.09 39.28 72.00
CA GLY A 146 -23.51 39.62 71.95
C GLY A 146 -24.37 39.01 73.08
N ASN A 147 -23.96 37.87 73.65
CA ASN A 147 -24.66 37.21 74.76
C ASN A 147 -24.10 37.56 76.16
N GLY A 148 -23.23 38.56 76.25
CA GLY A 148 -22.67 39.10 77.50
C GLY A 148 -23.43 40.30 78.05
N LYS A 149 -24.77 40.28 78.03
CA LYS A 149 -25.63 41.18 78.82
C LYS A 149 -26.45 40.38 79.80
#